data_AF-A0A9W7E4F6-F1
#
_entry.id   AF-A0A9W7E4F6-F1
#
_cell.length_a   1.000
_cell.length_b   1.000
_cell.length_c   1.000
_cell.angle_alpha   90.00
_cell.angle_beta   90.00
_cell.angle_gamma   90.00
#
_symmetry.space_group_name_H-M   'P 1'
#
loop_
_entity.id
_entity.type
_entity.pdbx_description
1 polymer ?
#
loop_
_entity_poly.entity_id
_entity_poly.type
_entity_poly.pdbx_seq_one_letter_code
_entity_poly.pdbx_strand_id
1 'polypeptide(L)'
;MSHSSRNSTDDAMIVLRMTGFFLETVAPSLETFKTAHQSVFHPPSPQTSDTMYTTEQQQLYEEFSTIFESGMMKFVNENPYPMQDFNRILRKGLSDMKSEEDSMASLLVELLEAVADFEGFVKFMREEREEEGKEEDDDAIWDMPSAPTRPPGLAESKNEDDNDDQNNNSHK
;
A
#
# COMPACT_ATOMS: atom_id res chain seq x y z
N MET A 1 12.04 -45.99 5.30
CA MET A 1 12.47 -44.66 5.78
C MET A 1 11.69 -43.61 5.00
N SER A 2 10.55 -43.15 5.54
CA SER A 2 9.67 -42.15 4.90
C SER A 2 9.07 -41.27 6.00
N HIS A 3 9.91 -40.46 6.66
CA HIS A 3 9.46 -39.47 7.65
C HIS A 3 9.39 -38.04 7.08
N SER A 4 9.99 -37.79 5.91
CA SER A 4 10.07 -36.43 5.35
C SER A 4 8.75 -35.86 4.83
N SER A 5 7.81 -36.71 4.39
CA SER A 5 6.60 -36.23 3.72
C SER A 5 5.50 -35.77 4.66
N ARG A 6 5.42 -36.31 5.89
CA ARG A 6 4.42 -35.89 6.89
C ARG A 6 4.75 -34.51 7.47
N ASN A 7 6.02 -34.28 7.79
CA ASN A 7 6.48 -33.01 8.34
C ASN A 7 6.27 -31.84 7.37
N SER A 8 6.40 -32.06 6.06
CA SER A 8 6.20 -31.01 5.05
C SER A 8 4.75 -30.51 4.96
N THR A 9 3.78 -31.44 5.03
CA THR A 9 2.34 -31.08 5.01
C THR A 9 1.92 -30.39 6.30
N ASP A 10 2.41 -30.86 7.45
CA ASP A 10 2.14 -30.24 8.74
C ASP A 10 2.75 -28.83 8.81
N ASP A 11 3.98 -28.65 8.30
CA ASP A 11 4.65 -27.35 8.22
C ASP A 11 3.87 -26.37 7.32
N ALA A 12 3.39 -26.83 6.16
CA ALA A 12 2.58 -26.00 5.26
C ALA A 12 1.26 -25.54 5.92
N MET A 13 0.62 -26.41 6.70
CA MET A 13 -0.61 -26.08 7.43
C MET A 13 -0.35 -25.09 8.57
N ILE A 14 0.79 -25.19 9.27
CA ILE A 14 1.18 -24.24 10.31
C ILE A 14 1.47 -22.88 9.68
N VAL A 15 2.27 -22.83 8.60
CA VAL A 15 2.54 -21.60 7.85
C VAL A 15 1.24 -20.94 7.41
N LEU A 16 0.34 -21.69 6.76
CA LEU A 16 -0.93 -21.15 6.29
C LEU A 16 -1.77 -20.56 7.42
N ARG A 17 -1.84 -21.24 8.57
CA ARG A 17 -2.56 -20.73 9.76
C ARG A 17 -1.90 -19.50 10.36
N MET A 18 -0.58 -19.45 10.43
CA MET A 18 0.16 -18.29 10.95
C MET A 18 -0.02 -17.08 10.06
N THR A 19 0.20 -17.25 8.75
CA THR A 19 0.00 -16.18 7.77
C THR A 19 -1.45 -15.71 7.77
N GLY A 20 -2.41 -16.64 7.77
CA GLY A 20 -3.84 -16.30 7.86
C GLY A 20 -4.18 -15.52 9.12
N PHE A 21 -3.74 -15.99 10.29
CA PHE A 21 -3.95 -15.27 11.55
C PHE A 21 -3.33 -13.87 11.53
N PHE A 22 -2.10 -13.74 11.04
CA PHE A 22 -1.43 -12.45 10.93
C PHE A 22 -2.25 -11.49 10.06
N LEU A 23 -2.65 -11.91 8.86
CA LEU A 23 -3.41 -11.08 7.92
C LEU A 23 -4.82 -10.74 8.43
N GLU A 24 -5.48 -11.64 9.15
CA GLU A 24 -6.84 -11.42 9.64
C GLU A 24 -6.92 -10.65 10.96
N THR A 25 -5.91 -10.78 11.83
CA THR A 25 -5.96 -10.25 13.20
C THR A 25 -4.95 -9.13 13.43
N VAL A 26 -3.70 -9.31 12.98
CA VAL A 26 -2.59 -8.41 13.30
C VAL A 26 -2.51 -7.29 12.28
N ALA A 27 -2.47 -7.62 10.99
CA ALA A 27 -2.32 -6.67 9.90
C ALA A 27 -3.36 -5.52 9.93
N PRO A 28 -4.66 -5.73 10.19
CA PRO A 28 -5.63 -4.63 10.24
C PRO A 28 -5.33 -3.63 11.36
N SER A 29 -4.79 -4.12 12.49
CA SER A 29 -4.41 -3.27 13.62
C SER A 29 -3.14 -2.47 13.29
N LEU A 30 -2.18 -3.08 12.60
CA LEU A 30 -0.96 -2.40 12.13
C LEU A 30 -1.26 -1.36 11.06
N GLU A 31 -2.18 -1.65 10.13
CA GLU A 31 -2.66 -0.69 9.12
C GLU A 31 -3.36 0.50 9.78
N THR A 32 -4.24 0.25 10.75
CA THR A 32 -4.91 1.32 11.51
C THR A 32 -3.89 2.21 12.23
N PHE A 33 -2.88 1.59 12.84
CA PHE A 33 -1.78 2.31 13.49
C PHE A 33 -0.99 3.16 12.47
N LYS A 34 -0.65 2.58 11.31
CA LYS A 34 0.04 3.28 10.23
C LYS A 34 -0.74 4.49 9.77
N THR A 35 -2.03 4.35 9.46
CA THR A 35 -2.87 5.48 9.02
C THR A 35 -2.89 6.62 10.04
N ALA A 36 -2.89 6.30 11.34
CA ALA A 36 -2.91 7.30 12.40
C ALA A 36 -1.57 8.03 12.58
N HIS A 37 -0.44 7.39 12.30
CA HIS A 37 0.89 7.87 12.69
C HIS A 37 1.89 8.07 11.54
N GLN A 38 1.54 7.71 10.31
CA GLN A 38 2.43 7.80 9.14
C GLN A 38 2.96 9.22 8.87
N SER A 39 2.20 10.25 9.21
CA SER A 39 2.59 11.65 9.03
C SER A 39 3.87 12.05 9.78
N VAL A 40 4.19 11.36 10.88
CA VAL A 40 5.42 11.54 11.67
C VAL A 40 6.68 11.07 10.91
N PHE A 41 6.50 10.20 9.92
CA PHE A 41 7.58 9.59 9.14
C PHE A 41 7.75 10.20 7.74
N HIS A 42 6.85 11.09 7.33
CA HIS A 42 6.95 11.85 6.08
C HIS A 42 7.81 13.11 6.31
N PRO A 43 8.82 13.39 5.48
CA PRO A 43 9.69 14.52 5.72
C PRO A 43 9.00 15.86 5.41
N PRO A 44 8.97 16.83 6.34
CA PRO A 44 8.85 18.22 5.95
C PRO A 44 10.21 18.69 5.38
N SER A 45 10.37 18.66 4.04
CA SER A 45 11.49 19.29 3.32
C SER A 45 12.89 18.64 3.50
N PRO A 46 13.89 18.94 2.64
CA PRO A 46 15.05 18.09 2.42
C PRO A 46 16.01 18.16 3.61
N GLN A 47 16.04 17.10 4.42
CA GLN A 47 16.95 17.03 5.55
C GLN A 47 18.35 16.62 5.09
N THR A 48 19.30 17.49 5.42
CA THR A 48 20.73 17.27 5.41
C THR A 48 21.09 16.05 6.25
N SER A 49 21.50 14.98 5.57
CA SER A 49 22.62 14.10 5.95
C SER A 49 22.97 14.05 7.45
N ASP A 50 22.12 13.39 8.24
CA ASP A 50 22.48 12.49 9.34
C ASP A 50 21.18 11.95 9.95
N THR A 51 20.80 10.74 9.55
CA THR A 51 19.57 10.03 9.94
C THR A 51 19.62 9.60 11.41
N MET A 52 19.34 10.50 12.35
CA MET A 52 18.91 10.13 13.70
C MET A 52 17.38 10.23 13.77
N TYR A 53 16.73 9.11 14.05
CA TYR A 53 15.28 9.05 14.25
C TYR A 53 14.87 9.83 15.50
N THR A 54 13.67 10.41 15.50
CA THR A 54 13.19 11.22 16.63
C THR A 54 12.77 10.32 17.80
N THR A 55 12.79 10.87 19.02
CA THR A 55 12.26 10.17 20.20
C THR A 55 10.80 9.75 20.00
N GLU A 56 10.00 10.55 19.31
CA GLU A 56 8.61 10.24 18.96
C GLU A 56 8.51 9.02 18.04
N GLN A 57 9.36 8.92 17.02
CA GLN A 57 9.40 7.75 16.13
C GLN A 57 9.80 6.47 16.88
N GLN A 58 10.67 6.58 17.87
CA GLN A 58 11.05 5.45 18.72
C GLN A 58 9.92 5.01 19.66
N GLN A 59 9.17 5.95 20.23
CA GLN A 59 8.00 5.62 21.06
C GLN A 59 6.90 4.92 20.24
N LEU A 60 6.66 5.40 19.03
CA LEU A 60 5.71 4.78 18.11
C LEU A 60 6.13 3.35 17.72
N TYR A 61 7.44 3.08 17.62
CA TYR A 61 7.92 1.72 17.43
C TYR A 61 7.61 0.82 18.63
N GLU A 62 7.82 1.28 19.87
CA GLU A 62 7.50 0.48 21.07
C GLU A 62 6.00 0.14 21.15
N GLU A 63 5.14 1.10 20.80
CA GLU A 63 3.69 0.88 20.71
C GLU A 63 3.34 -0.12 19.60
N PHE A 64 3.95 0.03 18.42
CA PHE A 64 3.79 -0.86 17.29
C PHE A 64 4.21 -2.31 17.61
N SER A 65 5.38 -2.50 18.22
CA SER A 65 5.88 -3.80 18.67
C SER A 65 4.92 -4.44 19.68
N THR A 66 4.33 -3.65 20.57
CA THR A 66 3.36 -4.16 21.55
C THR A 66 2.09 -4.73 20.89
N ILE A 67 1.57 -4.07 19.83
CA ILE A 67 0.40 -4.56 19.09
C ILE A 67 0.71 -5.93 18.47
N PHE A 68 1.89 -6.05 17.86
CA PHE A 68 2.33 -7.28 17.24
C PHE A 68 2.59 -8.41 18.24
N GLU A 69 3.34 -8.14 19.31
CA GLU A 69 3.62 -9.12 20.37
C GLU A 69 2.33 -9.66 20.99
N SER A 70 1.36 -8.78 21.24
CA SER A 70 0.03 -9.15 21.72
C SER A 70 -0.69 -10.09 20.74
N GLY A 71 -0.64 -9.79 19.44
CA GLY A 71 -1.17 -10.65 18.38
C GLY A 71 -0.51 -12.03 18.35
N MET A 72 0.83 -12.07 18.41
CA MET A 72 1.59 -13.32 18.42
C MET A 72 1.32 -14.16 19.68
N MET A 73 1.22 -13.52 20.84
CA MET A 73 0.84 -14.19 22.08
C MET A 73 -0.56 -14.79 22.00
N LYS A 74 -1.52 -14.09 21.37
CA LYS A 74 -2.85 -14.62 21.11
C LYS A 74 -2.80 -15.85 20.20
N PHE A 75 -2.03 -15.79 19.11
CA PHE A 75 -1.84 -16.93 18.21
C PHE A 75 -1.30 -18.17 18.94
N VAL A 76 -0.25 -17.99 19.76
CA VAL A 76 0.38 -19.07 20.54
C VAL A 76 -0.58 -19.65 21.58
N ASN A 77 -1.40 -18.81 22.21
CA ASN A 77 -2.39 -19.29 23.18
C ASN A 77 -3.51 -20.09 22.53
N GLU A 78 -3.95 -19.70 21.33
CA GLU A 78 -5.00 -20.38 20.58
C GLU A 78 -4.50 -21.63 19.84
N ASN A 79 -3.18 -21.73 19.62
CA ASN A 79 -2.57 -22.84 18.90
C ASN A 79 -1.36 -23.40 19.65
N PRO A 80 -1.47 -24.60 20.25
CA PRO A 80 -0.39 -25.23 21.01
C PRO A 80 0.63 -25.90 20.08
N TYR A 81 1.27 -25.12 19.19
CA TYR A 81 2.38 -25.61 18.38
C TYR A 81 3.67 -25.65 19.20
N PRO A 82 4.45 -26.73 19.12
CA PRO A 82 5.80 -26.75 19.68
C PRO A 82 6.65 -25.63 19.09
N MET A 83 7.36 -24.88 19.95
CA MET A 83 8.29 -23.83 19.53
C MET A 83 9.37 -24.33 18.54
N GLN A 84 9.67 -25.63 18.58
CA GLN A 84 10.58 -26.29 17.63
C GLN A 84 10.04 -26.29 16.18
N ASP A 85 8.73 -26.42 15.99
CA ASP A 85 8.10 -26.40 14.67
C ASP A 85 8.09 -24.99 14.09
N PHE A 86 7.80 -23.99 14.94
CA PHE A 86 7.92 -22.58 14.56
C PHE A 86 9.34 -22.23 14.11
N ASN A 87 10.36 -22.58 14.89
CA ASN A 87 11.76 -22.35 14.52
C ASN A 87 12.17 -23.08 13.22
N ARG A 88 11.64 -24.27 12.97
CA ARG A 88 11.88 -25.01 11.72
C ARG A 88 11.29 -24.26 10.53
N ILE A 89 10.05 -23.79 10.65
CA ILE A 89 9.34 -23.02 9.63
C ILE A 89 10.07 -21.72 9.30
N LEU A 90 10.50 -20.96 10.31
CA LEU A 90 11.26 -19.72 10.07
C LEU A 90 12.58 -19.98 9.34
N ARG A 91 13.31 -21.02 9.72
CA ARG A 91 14.55 -21.41 9.01
C ARG A 91 14.30 -21.80 7.57
N LYS A 92 13.16 -22.45 7.31
CA LYS A 92 12.73 -22.78 5.95
C LYS A 92 12.42 -21.51 5.17
N GLY A 93 11.56 -20.62 5.69
CA GLY A 93 11.25 -19.33 5.04
C GLY A 93 12.49 -18.50 4.73
N LEU A 94 13.45 -18.41 5.67
CA LEU A 94 14.74 -17.75 5.44
C LEU A 94 15.59 -18.41 4.36
N SER A 95 15.49 -19.73 4.19
CA SER A 95 16.15 -20.46 3.11
C SER A 95 15.46 -20.17 1.78
N ASP A 96 14.14 -20.20 1.76
CA ASP A 96 13.30 -19.99 0.58
C ASP A 96 13.52 -18.57 0.02
N MET A 97 13.63 -17.54 0.89
CA MET A 97 14.01 -16.17 0.50
C MET A 97 15.39 -16.10 -0.17
N LYS A 98 16.39 -16.84 0.34
CA LYS A 98 17.75 -16.85 -0.24
C LYS A 98 17.81 -17.53 -1.60
N SER A 99 16.88 -18.44 -1.87
CA SER A 99 16.71 -19.08 -3.17
C SER A 99 15.76 -18.35 -4.10
N GLU A 100 15.28 -17.15 -3.71
CA GLU A 100 14.28 -16.38 -4.45
C GLU A 100 12.99 -17.17 -4.73
N GLU A 101 12.65 -18.11 -3.84
CA GLU A 101 11.43 -18.92 -3.94
C GLU A 101 10.27 -18.17 -3.30
N ASP A 102 9.25 -17.85 -4.11
CA ASP A 102 8.01 -17.25 -3.63
C ASP A 102 7.15 -18.32 -2.91
N SER A 103 7.17 -18.28 -1.58
CA SER A 103 6.50 -19.25 -0.73
C SER A 103 5.75 -18.55 0.40
N MET A 104 4.71 -19.20 0.95
CA MET A 104 4.03 -18.65 2.13
C MET A 104 4.95 -18.55 3.36
N ALA A 105 6.05 -19.33 3.39
CA ALA A 105 7.02 -19.28 4.47
C ALA A 105 7.95 -18.06 4.34
N SER A 106 8.34 -17.66 3.13
CA SER A 106 9.07 -16.42 2.90
C SER A 106 8.19 -15.20 3.20
N LEU A 107 6.92 -15.21 2.77
CA LEU A 107 5.94 -14.16 3.13
C LEU A 107 5.81 -14.03 4.66
N LEU A 108 5.69 -15.15 5.38
CA LEU A 108 5.64 -15.13 6.84
C LEU A 108 6.90 -14.48 7.44
N VAL A 109 8.08 -14.76 6.89
CA VAL A 109 9.34 -14.16 7.37
C VAL A 109 9.38 -12.66 7.09
N GLU A 110 8.98 -12.20 5.92
CA GLU A 110 8.91 -10.76 5.59
C GLU A 110 7.97 -10.00 6.52
N LEU A 111 6.79 -10.58 6.81
CA LEU A 111 5.83 -9.99 7.74
C LEU A 111 6.39 -9.91 9.17
N LEU A 112 7.18 -10.90 9.59
CA LEU A 112 7.84 -10.88 10.89
C LEU A 112 9.00 -9.88 10.91
N GLU A 113 9.78 -9.79 9.83
CA GLU A 113 10.92 -8.87 9.70
C GLU A 113 10.47 -7.41 9.71
N ALA A 114 9.40 -7.09 8.97
CA ALA A 114 8.80 -5.76 8.95
C ALA A 114 8.39 -5.24 10.33
N VAL A 115 8.26 -6.14 11.32
CA VAL A 115 7.80 -5.83 12.66
C VAL A 115 8.85 -6.11 13.75
N ALA A 116 9.85 -6.93 13.46
CA ALA A 116 10.87 -7.33 14.41
C ALA A 116 12.01 -6.32 14.55
N ASP A 117 12.20 -5.43 13.57
CA ASP A 117 13.22 -4.41 13.61
C ASP A 117 12.69 -2.99 13.32
N PHE A 118 13.45 -2.02 13.82
CA PHE A 118 13.09 -0.61 13.70
C PHE A 118 13.17 -0.12 12.25
N GLU A 119 14.08 -0.69 11.45
CA GLU A 119 14.25 -0.33 10.03
C GLU A 119 13.07 -0.79 9.17
N GLY A 120 12.60 -2.03 9.37
CA GLY A 120 11.40 -2.58 8.79
C GLY A 120 10.15 -1.79 9.19
N PHE A 121 10.03 -1.41 10.46
CA PHE A 121 8.96 -0.53 10.92
C PHE A 121 8.97 0.84 10.21
N VAL A 122 10.13 1.50 10.13
CA VAL A 122 10.25 2.79 9.43
C VAL A 122 9.87 2.65 7.96
N LYS A 123 10.31 1.57 7.30
CA LYS A 123 9.95 1.28 5.90
C LYS A 123 8.43 1.12 5.78
N PHE A 124 7.82 0.32 6.64
CA PHE A 124 6.36 0.13 6.69
C PHE A 124 5.60 1.46 6.88
N MET A 125 6.07 2.34 7.77
CA MET A 125 5.45 3.64 8.04
C MET A 125 5.64 4.67 6.91
N ARG A 126 6.67 4.51 6.07
CA ARG A 126 6.97 5.38 4.93
C ARG A 126 6.40 4.91 3.60
N GLU A 127 5.99 3.65 3.52
CA GLU A 127 5.41 3.08 2.31
C GLU A 127 4.07 3.76 2.05
N GLU A 128 4.04 4.65 1.05
CA GLU A 128 2.81 5.31 0.61
C GLU A 128 1.85 4.22 0.12
N ARG A 129 0.59 4.25 0.58
CA ARG A 129 -0.46 3.51 -0.10
C ARG A 129 -0.53 4.08 -1.52
N GLU A 130 -0.09 3.31 -2.51
CA GLU A 130 -0.40 3.59 -3.93
C GLU A 130 -1.92 3.48 -4.23
N GLU A 131 -2.75 3.21 -3.21
CA GLU A 131 -4.20 3.16 -3.29
C GLU A 131 -4.84 4.40 -2.65
N GLU A 132 -4.83 5.54 -3.36
CA GLU A 132 -5.83 6.63 -3.25
C GLU A 132 -5.53 7.68 -4.33
N GLY A 133 -5.61 7.25 -5.60
CA GLY A 133 -5.31 8.09 -6.76
C GLY A 133 -5.95 7.63 -8.06
N LYS A 134 -6.99 6.79 -8.00
CA LYS A 134 -7.96 6.67 -9.09
C LYS A 134 -9.27 7.22 -8.57
N GLU A 135 -9.36 8.55 -8.55
CA GLU A 135 -10.65 9.19 -8.75
C GLU A 135 -11.19 8.60 -10.06
N GLU A 136 -12.26 7.83 -9.93
CA GLU A 136 -13.10 7.45 -11.06
C GLU A 136 -13.58 8.77 -11.66
N ASP A 137 -12.95 9.18 -12.77
CA ASP A 137 -13.46 10.24 -13.61
C ASP A 137 -14.88 9.84 -14.04
N ASP A 138 -15.82 10.45 -13.32
CA ASP A 138 -17.23 10.67 -13.60
C ASP A 138 -17.76 10.08 -14.91
N ASP A 139 -18.76 9.23 -14.74
CA ASP A 139 -19.80 8.93 -15.72
C ASP A 139 -20.25 10.19 -16.51
N ALA A 140 -19.79 10.34 -17.75
CA ALA A 140 -20.48 11.16 -18.74
C ALA A 140 -20.16 10.78 -20.20
N ILE A 141 -21.16 10.12 -20.80
CA ILE A 141 -21.53 10.18 -22.22
C ILE A 141 -20.77 9.21 -23.15
N TRP A 142 -21.34 8.02 -23.24
CA TRP A 142 -21.35 7.22 -24.47
C TRP A 142 -22.07 8.01 -25.56
N ASP A 143 -21.34 8.57 -26.53
CA ASP A 143 -21.89 8.81 -27.85
C ASP A 143 -20.98 8.26 -28.94
N MET A 144 -21.51 7.24 -29.61
CA MET A 144 -20.92 6.52 -30.73
C MET A 144 -20.58 7.46 -31.90
N PRO A 145 -19.48 7.21 -32.64
CA PRO A 145 -19.24 7.89 -33.89
C PRO A 145 -20.17 7.33 -34.97
N SER A 146 -21.16 8.12 -35.41
CA SER A 146 -21.83 7.84 -36.68
C SER A 146 -20.97 8.33 -37.84
N ALA A 147 -20.83 7.44 -38.82
CA ALA A 147 -19.95 7.47 -39.99
C ALA A 147 -20.17 8.68 -40.95
N PRO A 148 -19.29 8.86 -41.96
CA PRO A 148 -19.08 10.12 -42.66
C PRO A 148 -19.95 10.27 -43.91
N THR A 149 -20.39 11.50 -44.21
CA THR A 149 -20.71 11.89 -45.59
C THR A 149 -20.26 13.32 -45.86
N ARG A 150 -19.43 13.45 -46.90
CA ARG A 150 -18.75 14.62 -47.48
C ARG A 150 -19.33 14.78 -48.92
N PRO A 151 -19.11 15.84 -49.75
CA PRO A 151 -18.88 17.30 -49.63
C PRO A 151 -19.88 18.10 -50.55
N PRO A 152 -19.50 19.10 -51.37
CA PRO A 152 -19.05 20.48 -51.13
C PRO A 152 -19.97 21.55 -51.81
N GLY A 153 -19.92 22.80 -51.37
CA GLY A 153 -20.33 23.91 -52.24
C GLY A 153 -20.77 25.18 -51.54
N LEU A 154 -19.94 26.23 -51.69
CA LEU A 154 -20.31 27.61 -52.02
C LEU A 154 -21.35 28.38 -51.19
N ALA A 155 -20.86 29.53 -50.66
CA ALA A 155 -21.57 30.76 -50.28
C ALA A 155 -22.50 30.61 -49.05
N GLU A 156 -22.70 31.59 -48.17
CA GLU A 156 -22.92 33.04 -48.30
C GLU A 156 -22.39 33.75 -47.02
N SER A 157 -21.59 34.81 -47.13
CA SER A 157 -22.00 36.23 -46.98
C SER A 157 -22.82 36.49 -45.71
N LYS A 158 -22.19 37.03 -44.64
CA LYS A 158 -22.17 38.47 -44.29
C LYS A 158 -23.53 39.15 -44.45
N ASN A 159 -24.15 39.47 -43.32
CA ASN A 159 -24.80 40.76 -43.01
C ASN A 159 -25.20 40.73 -41.52
N GLU A 160 -24.48 41.46 -40.69
CA GLU A 160 -25.02 41.94 -39.41
C GLU A 160 -25.53 43.36 -39.67
N ASP A 161 -26.78 43.56 -39.28
CA ASP A 161 -27.62 44.72 -39.51
C ASP A 161 -27.14 45.99 -38.82
N ASP A 162 -27.49 47.09 -39.46
CA ASP A 162 -27.30 48.49 -39.10
C ASP A 162 -27.95 48.89 -37.76
N ASN A 163 -27.34 49.86 -37.08
CA ASN A 163 -27.92 51.21 -36.95
C ASN A 163 -26.96 52.17 -36.21
N ASP A 164 -26.51 53.20 -36.92
CA ASP A 164 -26.88 54.61 -36.71
C ASP A 164 -26.96 55.13 -35.25
N ASP A 165 -26.42 56.29 -34.87
CA ASP A 165 -25.74 57.37 -35.57
C ASP A 165 -25.26 58.36 -34.49
N GLN A 166 -24.35 59.27 -34.85
CA GLN A 166 -24.19 60.62 -34.25
C GLN A 166 -23.62 60.77 -32.81
N ASN A 167 -22.76 61.74 -32.46
CA ASN A 167 -22.22 62.90 -33.15
C ASN A 167 -21.16 63.60 -32.25
N ASN A 168 -20.07 64.02 -32.88
CA ASN A 168 -19.29 65.25 -32.69
C ASN A 168 -18.41 65.57 -31.46
N ASN A 169 -17.20 66.00 -31.87
CA ASN A 169 -16.41 67.15 -31.39
C ASN A 169 -15.70 67.00 -30.03
N SER A 170 -14.53 67.58 -29.82
CA SER A 170 -13.49 68.24 -30.63
C SER A 170 -12.36 68.55 -29.62
N HIS A 171 -11.15 68.76 -30.13
CA HIS A 171 -10.06 69.60 -29.57
C HIS A 171 -10.16 70.02 -28.09
N LYS A 172 -9.17 69.73 -27.25
CA LYS A 172 -7.82 70.32 -27.29
C LYS A 172 -6.97 69.72 -26.18
#